data_AF-A0A7W0GJ51-F1
#
_entry.id   AF-A0A7W0GJ51-F1
#
_cell.length_a   1.000
_cell.length_b   1.000
_cell.length_c   1.000
_cell.angle_alpha   90.00
_cell.angle_beta   90.00
_cell.angle_gamma   90.00
#
_symmetry.space_group_name_H-M   'P 1'
#
loop_
_entity.id
_entity.type
_entity.pdbx_description
1 polymer ?
#
loop_
_entity_poly.entity_id
_entity_poly.type
_entity_poly.pdbx_seq_one_letter_code
_entity_poly.pdbx_strand_id
1 'polypeptide(L)' 'MAEQQISIIIVEDEPEFRRRFVQIVENEPSMKLVGAASNKREAQAIIDRESFEVMLIDLGL' A
#
# COMPACT_ATOMS: atom_id res chain seq x y z
N MET A 1 18.24 14.47 11.02
CA MET A 1 17.42 14.58 9.79
C MET A 1 16.44 13.43 9.88
N ALA A 2 15.14 13.68 9.92
CA ALA A 2 14.18 12.57 9.90
C ALA A 2 14.36 11.86 8.55
N GLU A 3 14.71 10.57 8.56
CA GLU A 3 14.70 9.78 7.34
C GLU A 3 13.27 9.81 6.79
N GLN A 4 13.12 10.33 5.58
CA GLN A 4 11.81 10.51 4.97
C GLN A 4 11.30 9.13 4.56
N GLN A 5 10.21 8.67 5.18
CA GLN A 5 9.64 7.35 4.90
C GLN A 5 8.97 7.34 3.54
N ILE A 6 9.20 6.27 2.77
CA ILE A 6 8.59 6.03 1.47
C ILE A 6 7.12 5.67 1.69
N SER A 7 6.20 6.46 1.12
CA SER A 7 4.76 6.24 1.27
C SER A 7 4.24 5.23 0.24
N ILE A 8 3.65 4.13 0.72
CA ILE A 8 3.26 2.97 -0.10
C ILE A 8 1.75 2.70 0.01
N ILE A 9 1.10 2.45 -1.13
CA ILE A 9 -0.23 1.82 -1.19
C ILE A 9 -0.14 0.38 -1.69
N ILE A 10 -1.01 -0.49 -1.18
CA ILE A 10 -1.11 -1.90 -1.58
C ILE A 10 -2.50 -2.16 -2.18
N VAL A 11 -2.54 -2.75 -3.37
CA VAL A 11 -3.78 -3.20 -4.03
C VAL A 11 -3.64 -4.69 -4.33
N GLU A 12 -4.39 -5.51 -3.58
CA GLU A 12 -4.27 -6.97 -3.58
C GLU A 12 -5.63 -7.55 -3.17
N ASP A 13 -6.25 -8.38 -4.02
CA ASP A 13 -7.56 -8.98 -3.71
C ASP A 13 -7.43 -10.12 -2.71
N GLU A 14 -6.35 -10.91 -2.79
CA GLU A 14 -6.12 -12.06 -1.93
C GLU A 14 -5.81 -11.61 -0.48
N PRO A 15 -6.69 -11.89 0.50
CA PRO A 15 -6.54 -11.35 1.85
C PRO A 15 -5.25 -11.79 2.56
N GLU A 16 -4.75 -12.99 2.26
CA GLU A 16 -3.51 -13.51 2.86
C GLU A 16 -2.27 -12.76 2.34
N PHE A 17 -2.19 -12.54 1.02
CA PHE A 17 -1.11 -11.75 0.42
C PHE A 17 -1.16 -10.30 0.86
N ARG A 18 -2.36 -9.70 0.87
CA ARG A 18 -2.52 -8.32 1.34
C ARG A 18 -2.00 -8.15 2.76
N ARG A 19 -2.38 -9.05 3.68
CA ARG A 19 -1.89 -9.04 5.08
C ARG A 19 -0.38 -9.18 5.15
N ARG A 20 0.20 -10.09 4.36
CA ARG A 20 1.65 -10.31 4.33
C ARG A 20 2.40 -9.07 3.84
N PHE A 21 1.92 -8.40 2.79
CA PHE A 21 2.53 -7.18 2.29
C PHE A 21 2.41 -6.03 3.28
N VAL A 22 1.25 -5.86 3.92
CA VAL A 22 1.05 -4.88 5.00
C VAL A 22 2.07 -5.10 6.11
N GLN A 23 2.24 -6.33 6.59
CA GLN A 23 3.22 -6.65 7.63
C GLN A 23 4.66 -6.36 7.19
N ILE A 24 5.02 -6.65 5.93
CA ILE A 24 6.37 -6.33 5.43
C ILE A 24 6.60 -4.81 5.47
N VAL A 25 5.66 -4.02 4.95
CA VAL A 25 5.79 -2.55 4.93
C VAL A 25 5.81 -1.94 6.33
N GLU A 26 4.97 -2.42 7.25
CA GLU A 26 4.91 -1.92 8.63
C GLU A 26 6.18 -2.24 9.44
N ASN A 27 6.90 -3.30 9.08
CA ASN A 27 8.14 -3.69 9.75
C ASN A 27 9.39 -2.98 9.18
N GLU A 28 9.28 -2.27 8.06
CA GLU A 28 10.39 -1.55 7.43
C GLU A 28 10.41 -0.08 7.90
N PRO A 29 11.40 0.37 8.69
CA PRO A 29 11.43 1.72 9.25
C PRO A 29 11.49 2.84 8.21
N SER A 30 11.99 2.53 7.02
CA SER A 30 12.10 3.43 5.87
C SER A 30 10.81 3.55 5.07
N MET A 31 9.77 2.79 5.40
CA MET A 31 8.51 2.73 4.67
C MET A 31 7.33 3.11 5.55
N LYS A 32 6.26 3.55 4.90
CA LYS A 32 4.99 3.85 5.55
C LYS A 32 3.85 3.36 4.67
N LEU A 33 3.01 2.49 5.21
CA LEU A 33 1.76 2.12 4.56
C LEU A 33 0.77 3.27 4.70
N VAL A 34 0.31 3.82 3.57
CA VAL A 34 -0.71 4.88 3.54
C VAL A 34 -2.10 4.36 3.15
N GLY A 35 -2.19 3.16 2.58
CA GLY A 35 -3.48 2.53 2.29
C GLY A 35 -3.37 1.11 1.75
N ALA A 36 -4.42 0.32 1.97
CA ALA A 36 -4.57 -1.02 1.40
C ALA A 36 -5.99 -1.18 0.82
N ALA A 37 -6.07 -1.72 -0.39
CA ALA A 37 -7.31 -1.94 -1.13
C ALA A 37 -7.41 -3.39 -1.63
N SER A 38 -8.64 -3.88 -1.76
CA SER A 38 -8.94 -5.23 -2.26
C SER A 38 -9.50 -5.25 -3.68
N ASN A 39 -9.78 -4.08 -4.26
CA ASN A 39 -10.37 -3.93 -5.58
C ASN A 39 -10.09 -2.54 -6.16
N LYS A 40 -10.35 -2.37 -7.46
CA LYS A 40 -10.11 -1.13 -8.22
C LYS A 40 -10.83 0.09 -7.63
N ARG A 41 -12.05 -0.08 -7.13
CA ARG A 41 -12.84 1.02 -6.56
C ARG A 41 -12.23 1.55 -5.27
N GLU A 42 -11.83 0.66 -4.37
CA GLU A 42 -11.12 1.02 -3.14
C GLU A 42 -9.76 1.66 -3.45
N ALA A 43 -9.02 1.09 -4.40
CA ALA A 43 -7.72 1.62 -4.81
C ALA A 43 -7.86 3.06 -5.34
N GLN A 44 -8.82 3.31 -6.21
CA GLN A 44 -9.08 4.65 -6.74
C GLN A 44 -9.41 5.65 -5.62
N ALA A 45 -10.24 5.25 -4.65
CA ALA A 45 -10.58 6.12 -3.53
C ALA A 45 -9.36 6.47 -2.64
N ILE A 46 -8.37 5.58 -2.54
CA ILE A 46 -7.12 5.86 -1.83
C ILE A 46 -6.22 6.77 -2.68
N ILE A 47 -6.08 6.48 -3.98
CA ILE A 47 -5.27 7.27 -4.92
C ILE A 47 -5.75 8.73 -4.98
N ASP A 48 -7.06 8.95 -4.97
CA ASP A 48 -7.64 10.30 -5.03
C ASP A 48 -7.47 11.10 -3.73
N ARG A 49 -7.20 10.42 -2.60
CA ARG A 49 -7.19 11.04 -1.25
C ARG A 49 -5.79 11.15 -0.66
N GLU A 50 -4.92 10.20 -0.92
CA GLU A 50 -3.63 10.06 -0.27
C GLU A 50 -2.49 10.40 -1.22
N SER A 51 -1.43 11.04 -0.70
CA SER A 51 -0.18 11.20 -1.42
C SER A 51 0.71 9.98 -1.17
N PHE A 52 1.02 9.23 -2.22
CA PHE A 52 1.92 8.06 -2.17
C PHE A 52 3.01 8.17 -3.23
N GLU A 53 4.12 7.47 -2.99
CA GLU A 53 5.28 7.44 -3.89
C GLU A 53 5.36 6.12 -4.65
N VAL A 54 4.90 5.03 -4.03
CA VAL A 54 4.94 3.68 -4.59
C VAL A 54 3.57 3.02 -4.45
N MET A 55 3.14 2.33 -5.51
CA MET A 55 1.96 1.46 -5.51
C MET A 55 2.38 0.04 -5.82
N LEU A 56 2.11 -0.88 -4.88
CA LEU A 56 2.16 -2.31 -5.12
C LEU A 56 0.78 -2.75 -5.58
N ILE A 57 0.67 -3.28 -6.80
CA ILE A 57 -0.60 -3.68 -7.40
C ILE A 57 -0.49 -5.09 -7.98
N ASP A 58 -1.46 -5.94 -7.64
CA ASP A 58 -1.66 -7.19 -8.36
C ASP A 58 -2.28 -6.94 -9.75
N LEU A 59 -1.80 -7.67 -10.75
CA LEU A 59 -2.28 -7.53 -12.14
C LEU A 59 -3.50 -8.44 -12.43
N GLY A 60 -3.84 -9.36 -11.52
CA GLY A 60 -5.00 -10.25 -11.61
C GLY A 60 -6.34 -9.62 -11.18
N LEU A 61 -6.30 -8.37 -10.68
CA LEU A 61 -7.42 -7.58 -10.16
C LEU A 61 -8.48 -7.12 -11.17
#